data_AF-A0A5S9LZG9-F1
#
_entry.id   AF-A0A5S9LZG9-F1
#
_cell.length_a   1.000
_cell.length_b   1.000
_cell.length_c   1.000
_cell.angle_alpha   90.00
_cell.angle_beta   90.00
_cell.angle_gamma   90.00
#
_symmetry.space_group_name_H-M   'P 1'
#
loop_
_entity.id
_entity.type
_entity.pdbx_description
1 polymer ?
#
loop_
_entity_poly.entity_id
_entity_poly.type
_entity_poly.pdbx_seq_one_letter_code
_entity_poly.pdbx_strand_id
1 'polypeptide(L)'
;MVKVTEEMIQYAHTKLNRRLNESLHVSLADHIHYAIERLKKNHLIENSLIWEIKRLYKDEFLVAKDCLEMIEERLHIELPEDEAGFIAMHIINAELNEDMNTTVNITKEVNAILTIVKYHLNMEFDEDSLNFYRFSHAFALFRPASDQ
;
A
#
# COMPACT_ATOMS: atom_id res chain seq x y z
N MET A 1 17.61 11.15 1.49
CA MET A 1 16.44 10.72 0.71
C MET A 1 16.77 9.50 -0.12
N VAL A 2 17.47 9.63 -1.26
CA VAL A 2 17.76 8.50 -2.18
C VAL A 2 18.25 7.22 -1.47
N LYS A 3 19.24 7.33 -0.58
CA LYS A 3 19.77 6.16 0.16
C LYS A 3 18.73 5.49 1.07
N VAL A 4 17.91 6.26 1.78
CA VAL A 4 16.87 5.73 2.69
C VAL A 4 15.77 5.05 1.87
N THR A 5 15.35 5.66 0.76
CA THR A 5 14.38 5.06 -0.16
C THR A 5 14.90 3.75 -0.77
N GLU A 6 16.18 3.69 -1.14
CA GLU A 6 16.80 2.46 -1.63
C GLU A 6 16.79 1.34 -0.57
N GLU A 7 17.14 1.67 0.68
CA GLU A 7 17.07 0.74 1.81
C GLU A 7 15.63 0.23 2.02
N MET A 8 14.63 1.11 1.95
CA MET A 8 13.20 0.76 2.06
C MET A 8 12.75 -0.20 0.94
N ILE A 9 13.14 0.07 -0.31
CA ILE A 9 12.75 -0.76 -1.45
C ILE A 9 13.41 -2.14 -1.38
N GLN A 10 14.69 -2.20 -1.02
CA GLN A 10 15.39 -3.47 -0.81
C GLN A 10 14.76 -4.27 0.35
N TYR A 11 14.36 -3.58 1.42
CA TYR A 11 13.62 -4.20 2.53
C TYR A 11 12.29 -4.79 2.06
N ALA A 12 11.49 -4.01 1.33
CA ALA A 12 10.20 -4.44 0.78
C ALA A 12 10.34 -5.66 -0.15
N HIS A 13 11.30 -5.63 -1.07
CA HIS A 13 11.61 -6.77 -1.94
C HIS A 13 11.92 -8.04 -1.15
N THR A 14 12.73 -7.91 -0.09
CA THR A 14 13.18 -9.06 0.72
C THR A 14 12.03 -9.63 1.54
N LYS A 15 11.19 -8.77 2.12
CA LYS A 15 10.09 -9.17 3.00
C LYS A 15 8.90 -9.73 2.26
N LEU A 16 8.54 -9.12 1.13
CA LEU A 16 7.40 -9.55 0.32
C LEU A 16 7.76 -10.69 -0.62
N ASN A 17 9.06 -10.88 -0.92
CA ASN A 17 9.55 -11.86 -1.89
C ASN A 17 8.86 -11.71 -3.27
N ARG A 18 8.64 -10.47 -3.69
CA ARG A 18 7.94 -10.11 -4.93
C ARG A 18 8.83 -9.25 -5.84
N ARG A 19 8.51 -9.26 -7.13
CA ARG A 19 9.11 -8.34 -8.10
C ARG A 19 8.36 -7.03 -8.03
N LEU A 20 9.04 -5.99 -7.56
CA LEU A 20 8.59 -4.60 -7.61
C LEU A 20 9.20 -3.95 -8.87
N ASN A 21 8.42 -3.11 -9.55
CA ASN A 21 8.88 -2.38 -10.72
C ASN A 21 9.94 -1.31 -10.34
N GLU A 22 10.93 -1.07 -11.21
CA GLU A 22 11.94 -0.01 -11.07
C GLU A 22 11.32 1.40 -10.92
N SER A 23 10.10 1.62 -11.45
CA SER A 23 9.34 2.87 -11.25
C SER A 23 9.06 3.19 -9.78
N LEU A 24 9.12 2.19 -8.89
CA LEU A 24 8.99 2.37 -7.46
C LEU A 24 10.09 3.28 -6.89
N HIS A 25 11.33 3.19 -7.39
CA HIS A 25 12.44 4.00 -6.88
C HIS A 25 12.16 5.49 -7.03
N VAL A 26 11.69 5.91 -8.20
CA VAL A 26 11.39 7.31 -8.48
C VAL A 26 10.14 7.75 -7.72
N SER A 27 9.05 6.98 -7.85
CA SER A 27 7.76 7.38 -7.27
C SER A 27 7.78 7.43 -5.75
N LEU A 28 8.45 6.48 -5.08
CA LEU A 28 8.57 6.46 -3.63
C LEU A 28 9.52 7.55 -3.13
N ALA A 29 10.63 7.81 -3.82
CA ALA A 29 11.56 8.89 -3.46
C ALA A 29 10.87 10.25 -3.48
N ASP A 30 10.10 10.53 -4.54
CA ASP A 30 9.32 11.76 -4.67
C ASP A 30 8.27 11.85 -3.56
N HIS A 31 7.52 10.78 -3.32
CA HIS A 31 6.51 10.73 -2.26
C HIS A 31 7.09 11.05 -0.88
N ILE A 32 8.18 10.38 -0.47
CA ILE A 32 8.82 10.63 0.83
C ILE A 32 9.36 12.06 0.92
N HIS A 33 9.95 12.57 -0.17
CA HIS A 33 10.43 13.95 -0.20
C HIS A 33 9.27 14.93 0.05
N TYR A 34 8.14 14.77 -0.64
CA TYR A 34 6.98 15.62 -0.46
C TYR A 34 6.31 15.43 0.91
N ALA A 35 6.22 14.21 1.44
CA ALA A 35 5.68 13.93 2.77
C ALA A 35 6.46 14.70 3.85
N ILE A 36 7.78 14.69 3.77
CA ILE A 36 8.64 15.41 4.71
C ILE A 36 8.49 16.94 4.55
N GLU A 37 8.45 17.44 3.31
CA GLU A 37 8.25 18.88 3.07
C GLU A 37 6.87 19.37 3.55
N ARG A 38 5.84 18.52 3.45
CA ARG A 38 4.51 18.78 4.00
C ARG A 38 4.52 18.79 5.53
N LEU A 39 5.17 17.81 6.16
CA LEU A 39 5.30 17.75 7.62
C LEU A 39 5.96 19.00 8.18
N LYS A 40 7.06 19.48 7.56
CA LYS A 40 7.75 20.72 7.96
C LYS A 40 6.85 21.96 7.90
N LYS A 41 5.81 21.94 7.06
CA LYS A 41 4.80 23.00 6.93
C LYS A 41 3.58 22.76 7.81
N ASN A 42 3.59 21.74 8.69
CA ASN A 42 2.46 21.29 9.49
C ASN A 42 1.22 20.94 8.64
N HIS A 43 1.42 20.46 7.42
CA HIS A 43 0.34 20.04 6.53
C HIS A 43 0.29 18.50 6.49
N LEU A 44 -0.44 17.90 7.41
CA LEU A 44 -0.66 16.45 7.41
C LEU A 44 -1.76 16.08 6.41
N ILE A 45 -1.63 14.91 5.79
CA ILE A 45 -2.63 14.36 4.86
C ILE A 45 -3.13 13.04 5.42
N GLU A 46 -4.44 12.91 5.51
CA GLU A 46 -5.10 11.66 5.90
C GLU A 46 -5.20 10.72 4.69
N ASN A 47 -4.96 9.44 4.93
CA ASN A 47 -5.17 8.39 3.95
C ASN A 47 -6.59 7.81 4.11
N SER A 48 -7.49 8.21 3.22
CA SER A 48 -8.89 7.76 3.23
C SER A 48 -9.10 6.25 3.07
N LEU A 49 -8.06 5.50 2.69
CA LEU A 49 -8.10 4.05 2.48
C LEU A 49 -7.26 3.27 3.51
N ILE A 50 -6.77 3.91 4.58
CA ILE A 50 -5.85 3.27 5.52
C ILE A 50 -6.43 1.97 6.12
N TRP A 51 -7.74 1.93 6.36
CA TRP A 51 -8.43 0.75 6.89
C TRP A 51 -8.50 -0.38 5.88
N GLU A 52 -8.86 -0.08 4.64
CA GLU A 52 -8.87 -1.03 3.54
C GLU A 52 -7.46 -1.58 3.29
N ILE A 53 -6.44 -0.74 3.33
CA ILE A 53 -5.05 -1.13 3.12
C ILE A 53 -4.59 -2.07 4.24
N LYS A 54 -4.81 -1.70 5.51
CA LYS A 54 -4.49 -2.54 6.68
C LYS A 54 -5.09 -3.94 6.59
N ARG A 55 -6.31 -4.03 6.05
CA ARG A 55 -7.04 -5.29 5.92
C ARG A 55 -6.66 -6.10 4.68
N LEU A 56 -6.65 -5.47 3.51
CA LEU A 56 -6.50 -6.16 2.22
C LEU A 56 -5.03 -6.41 1.86
N TYR A 57 -4.14 -5.55 2.32
CA TYR A 57 -2.72 -5.51 1.99
C TYR A 57 -1.88 -5.44 3.27
N LYS A 58 -2.15 -6.40 4.18
CA LYS A 58 -1.57 -6.42 5.52
C LYS A 58 -0.04 -6.48 5.49
N ASP A 59 0.52 -7.30 4.61
CA ASP A 59 1.98 -7.46 4.50
C ASP A 59 2.64 -6.18 3.98
N GLU A 60 2.03 -5.57 2.96
CA GLU A 60 2.49 -4.32 2.36
C GLU A 60 2.39 -3.16 3.36
N PHE A 61 1.33 -3.12 4.17
CA PHE A 61 1.17 -2.14 5.23
C PHE A 61 2.18 -2.32 6.37
N LEU A 62 2.47 -3.56 6.78
CA LEU A 62 3.50 -3.82 7.80
C LEU A 62 4.89 -3.42 7.30
N VAL A 63 5.23 -3.76 6.05
CA VAL A 63 6.46 -3.32 5.42
C VAL A 63 6.52 -1.79 5.35
N ALA A 64 5.41 -1.13 5.03
CA ALA A 64 5.34 0.33 4.99
C ALA A 64 5.52 0.97 6.37
N LYS A 65 5.04 0.34 7.45
CA LYS A 65 5.31 0.78 8.83
C LYS A 65 6.78 0.66 9.17
N ASP A 66 7.41 -0.46 8.86
CA ASP A 66 8.85 -0.65 9.05
C ASP A 66 9.64 0.42 8.27
N CYS A 67 9.17 0.81 7.09
CA CYS A 67 9.75 1.91 6.33
C CYS A 67 9.65 3.27 7.05
N LEU A 68 8.57 3.54 7.79
CA LEU A 68 8.47 4.75 8.61
C LEU A 68 9.49 4.74 9.75
N GLU A 69 9.68 3.60 10.42
CA GLU A 69 10.70 3.45 11.46
C GLU A 69 12.10 3.70 10.88
N MET A 70 12.39 3.20 9.66
CA MET A 70 13.64 3.48 8.96
C MET A 70 13.84 4.98 8.67
N ILE A 71 12.77 5.70 8.32
CA ILE A 71 12.81 7.15 8.11
C ILE A 71 13.13 7.87 9.43
N GLU A 72 12.47 7.47 10.52
CA GLU A 72 12.70 8.02 11.85
C GLU A 72 14.15 7.80 12.30
N GLU A 73 14.67 6.58 12.18
CA GLU A 73 16.04 6.24 12.57
C GLU A 73 17.11 7.00 11.77
N ARG A 74 16.90 7.16 10.46
CA ARG A 74 17.91 7.70 9.55
C ARG A 74 17.86 9.22 9.43
N LEU A 75 16.67 9.80 9.56
CA LEU A 75 16.43 11.22 9.31
C LEU A 75 15.97 11.98 10.57
N HIS A 76 15.66 11.27 11.66
CA HIS A 76 15.09 11.84 12.90
C HIS A 76 13.79 12.60 12.63
N ILE A 77 12.95 12.04 11.75
CA ILE A 77 11.66 12.59 11.36
C ILE A 77 10.59 11.51 11.57
N GLU A 78 9.65 11.80 12.47
CA GLU A 78 8.48 10.95 12.70
C GLU A 78 7.37 11.37 11.73
N LEU A 79 6.97 10.47 10.84
CA LEU A 79 5.85 10.65 9.92
C LEU A 79 4.59 9.97 10.49
N PRO A 80 3.39 10.51 10.23
CA PRO A 80 2.14 9.91 10.71
C PRO A 80 1.88 8.56 10.03
N GLU A 81 1.06 7.73 10.67
CA GLU A 81 0.69 6.40 10.16
C GLU A 81 0.03 6.44 8.76
N ASP A 82 -0.64 7.55 8.42
CA ASP A 82 -1.19 7.77 7.08
C ASP A 82 -0.15 7.65 5.96
N GLU A 83 1.11 8.03 6.22
CA GLU A 83 2.20 7.88 5.25
C GLU A 83 2.59 6.40 5.08
N ALA A 84 2.40 5.52 6.08
CA ALA A 84 2.51 4.08 5.86
C ALA A 84 1.43 3.58 4.89
N GLY A 85 0.22 4.14 4.95
CA GLY A 85 -0.83 3.85 3.97
C GLY A 85 -0.41 4.23 2.54
N PHE A 86 0.19 5.41 2.36
CA PHE A 86 0.64 5.85 1.04
C PHE A 86 1.85 5.05 0.53
N ILE A 87 2.83 4.73 1.40
CA ILE A 87 3.97 3.87 1.05
C ILE A 87 3.46 2.49 0.63
N ALA A 88 2.51 1.90 1.36
CA ALA A 88 1.91 0.62 0.99
C ALA A 88 1.25 0.69 -0.39
N MET A 89 0.55 1.78 -0.72
CA MET A 89 -0.02 1.97 -2.06
C MET A 89 1.04 2.04 -3.16
N HIS A 90 2.20 2.68 -2.91
CA HIS A 90 3.31 2.66 -3.86
C HIS A 90 3.85 1.24 -4.09
N ILE A 91 3.94 0.44 -3.04
CA ILE A 91 4.35 -0.97 -3.14
C ILE A 91 3.33 -1.77 -3.95
N ILE A 92 2.04 -1.67 -3.61
CA ILE A 92 0.95 -2.38 -4.31
C ILE A 92 0.91 -1.99 -5.80
N ASN A 93 1.06 -0.69 -6.08
CA ASN A 93 1.16 -0.18 -7.45
C ASN A 93 2.31 -0.87 -8.22
N ALA A 94 3.49 -0.95 -7.60
CA ALA A 94 4.67 -1.56 -8.21
C ALA A 94 4.51 -3.08 -8.43
N GLU A 95 3.68 -3.75 -7.64
CA GLU A 95 3.34 -5.17 -7.80
C GLU A 95 2.28 -5.40 -8.87
N LEU A 96 1.25 -4.56 -8.92
CA LEU A 96 0.18 -4.65 -9.92
C LEU A 96 0.62 -4.11 -11.29
N ASN A 97 1.71 -3.34 -11.32
CA ASN A 97 2.20 -2.63 -12.50
C ASN A 97 1.13 -1.67 -13.07
N GLU A 98 0.47 -0.95 -12.18
CA GLU A 98 -0.61 0.00 -12.48
C GLU A 98 -0.23 1.43 -12.07
N ASP A 99 -1.06 2.43 -12.33
CA ASP A 99 -0.90 3.77 -11.75
C ASP A 99 -1.61 3.88 -10.38
N MET A 100 -1.33 4.97 -9.64
CA MET A 100 -1.85 5.13 -8.28
C MET A 100 -3.37 5.29 -8.26
N ASN A 101 -3.98 5.95 -9.25
CA ASN A 101 -5.44 6.09 -9.32
C ASN A 101 -6.10 4.74 -9.58
N THR A 102 -5.52 3.94 -10.47
CA THR A 102 -5.98 2.58 -10.75
C THR A 102 -5.88 1.70 -9.51
N THR A 103 -4.77 1.78 -8.76
CA THR A 103 -4.59 1.04 -7.50
C THR A 103 -5.65 1.42 -6.44
N VAL A 104 -5.97 2.71 -6.32
CA VAL A 104 -7.03 3.22 -5.45
C VAL A 104 -8.39 2.65 -5.85
N ASN A 105 -8.71 2.65 -7.14
CA ASN A 105 -9.99 2.16 -7.64
C ASN A 105 -10.12 0.65 -7.42
N ILE A 106 -9.09 -0.14 -7.72
CA ILE A 106 -9.04 -1.58 -7.46
C ILE A 106 -9.31 -1.86 -5.97
N THR A 107 -8.62 -1.14 -5.07
CA THR A 107 -8.80 -1.31 -3.62
C THR A 107 -10.25 -1.06 -3.19
N LYS A 108 -10.88 0.00 -3.73
CA LYS A 108 -12.28 0.34 -3.46
C LYS A 108 -13.25 -0.72 -4.01
N GLU A 109 -13.01 -1.21 -5.22
CA GLU A 109 -13.83 -2.24 -5.86
C GLU A 109 -13.75 -3.57 -5.12
N VAL A 110 -12.54 -4.02 -4.76
CA VAL A 110 -12.34 -5.24 -3.96
C VAL A 110 -13.06 -5.12 -2.62
N ASN A 111 -12.96 -3.96 -1.94
CA ASN A 111 -13.69 -3.71 -0.71
C ASN A 111 -15.22 -3.80 -0.91
N ALA A 112 -15.75 -3.22 -1.99
CA ALA A 112 -17.17 -3.29 -2.31
C ALA A 112 -17.64 -4.73 -2.58
N ILE A 113 -16.87 -5.51 -3.34
CA ILE A 113 -17.16 -6.93 -3.62
C ILE A 113 -17.17 -7.74 -2.33
N LEU A 114 -16.14 -7.60 -1.49
CA LEU A 114 -16.08 -8.29 -0.19
C LEU A 114 -17.29 -7.94 0.67
N THR A 115 -17.68 -6.67 0.70
CA THR A 115 -18.87 -6.21 1.41
C THR A 115 -20.13 -6.91 0.90
N ILE A 116 -20.32 -7.01 -0.42
CA ILE A 116 -21.46 -7.72 -1.03
C ILE A 116 -21.46 -9.20 -0.66
N VAL A 117 -20.32 -9.89 -0.76
CA VAL A 117 -20.20 -11.32 -0.44
C VAL A 117 -20.51 -11.58 1.02
N LYS A 118 -19.98 -10.76 1.93
CA LYS A 118 -20.23 -10.81 3.38
C LYS A 118 -21.74 -10.78 3.68
N TYR A 119 -22.44 -9.79 3.14
CA TYR A 119 -23.88 -9.61 3.38
C TYR A 119 -24.74 -10.65 2.67
N HIS A 120 -24.41 -11.02 1.42
CA HIS A 120 -25.23 -11.94 0.65
C HIS A 120 -25.16 -13.38 1.18
N LEU A 121 -23.99 -13.80 1.67
CA LEU A 121 -23.77 -15.13 2.23
C LEU A 121 -23.97 -15.19 3.74
N ASN A 122 -24.25 -14.05 4.39
CA ASN A 122 -24.38 -13.92 5.84
C ASN A 122 -23.21 -14.58 6.61
N MET A 123 -21.99 -14.29 6.14
CA MET A 123 -20.75 -14.85 6.68
C MET A 123 -19.80 -13.72 7.07
N GLU A 124 -18.83 -14.05 7.93
CA GLU A 124 -17.70 -13.17 8.23
C GLU A 124 -16.45 -13.70 7.55
N PHE A 125 -15.52 -12.81 7.19
CA PHE A 125 -14.21 -13.21 6.72
C PHE A 125 -13.26 -13.36 7.90
N ASP A 126 -12.49 -14.43 7.90
CA ASP A 126 -11.28 -14.51 8.71
C ASP A 126 -10.16 -13.78 7.95
N GLU A 127 -9.97 -12.50 8.27
CA GLU A 127 -9.04 -11.59 7.59
C GLU A 127 -7.56 -12.00 7.77
N ASP A 128 -7.26 -12.84 8.76
CA ASP A 128 -5.93 -13.42 8.97
C ASP A 128 -5.73 -14.74 8.21
N SER A 129 -6.79 -15.28 7.60
CA SER A 129 -6.69 -16.54 6.86
C SER A 129 -6.02 -16.37 5.49
N LEU A 130 -5.22 -17.36 5.12
CA LEU A 130 -4.67 -17.46 3.76
C LEU A 130 -5.76 -17.48 2.68
N ASN A 131 -6.96 -17.98 3.01
CA ASN A 131 -8.09 -18.02 2.08
C ASN A 131 -8.60 -16.61 1.77
N PHE A 132 -8.76 -15.76 2.79
CA PHE A 132 -9.15 -14.37 2.60
C PHE A 132 -8.11 -13.62 1.78
N TYR A 133 -6.83 -13.73 2.15
CA TYR A 133 -5.73 -13.12 1.40
C TYR A 133 -5.74 -13.54 -0.07
N ARG A 134 -5.86 -14.85 -0.36
CA ARG A 134 -5.92 -15.34 -1.74
C ARG A 134 -7.14 -14.81 -2.49
N PHE A 135 -8.28 -14.72 -1.83
CA PHE A 135 -9.52 -14.25 -2.42
C PHE A 135 -9.46 -12.76 -2.76
N SER A 136 -9.07 -11.90 -1.81
CA SER A 136 -8.94 -10.45 -2.03
C SER A 136 -7.88 -10.14 -3.08
N HIS A 137 -6.72 -10.80 -3.00
CA HIS A 137 -5.63 -10.63 -3.95
C HIS A 137 -6.01 -11.12 -5.35
N ALA A 138 -6.75 -12.24 -5.46
CA ALA A 138 -7.24 -12.71 -6.76
C ALA A 138 -8.17 -11.70 -7.43
N PHE A 139 -9.06 -11.03 -6.70
CA PHE A 139 -9.88 -9.96 -7.28
C PHE A 139 -9.08 -8.73 -7.66
N ALA A 140 -8.06 -8.36 -6.86
CA ALA A 140 -7.18 -7.24 -7.22
C ALA A 140 -6.43 -7.50 -8.54
N LEU A 141 -6.14 -8.76 -8.86
CA LEU A 141 -5.55 -9.17 -10.15
C LEU A 141 -6.59 -9.41 -11.25
N PHE A 142 -7.84 -9.70 -10.89
CA PHE A 142 -8.90 -10.00 -11.83
C PHE A 142 -9.38 -8.71 -12.49
N ARG A 143 -8.83 -8.42 -13.67
CA ARG A 143 -9.35 -7.36 -14.54
C ARG A 143 -10.82 -7.65 -14.86
N PRO A 144 -11.75 -6.69 -14.73
CA PRO A 144 -12.78 -6.58 -15.74
C PRO A 144 -12.04 -6.32 -17.05
N ALA A 145 -12.27 -7.12 -18.08
CA ALA A 145 -11.93 -6.70 -19.43
C ALA A 145 -12.80 -5.45 -19.73
N SER A 146 -12.32 -4.27 -19.36
CA SER A 146 -12.90 -3.02 -19.83
C SER A 146 -12.42 -2.82 -21.25
N ASP A 147 -13.40 -2.82 -22.15
CA ASP A 147 -13.34 -2.68 -23.59
C ASP A 147 -12.24 -1.73 -24.11
N GLN A 148 -11.57 -2.18 -25.17
CA GLN A 148 -10.99 -1.27 -26.17
C GLN A 148 -12.10 -0.54 -26.92
#